data_AF-A0A820CFM2-F1
#
_entry.id   AF-A0A820CFM2-F1
#
_cell.length_a   1.000
_cell.length_b   1.000
_cell.length_c   1.000
_cell.angle_alpha   90.00
_cell.angle_beta   90.00
_cell.angle_gamma   90.00
#
_symmetry.space_group_name_H-M   'P 1'
#
loop_
_entity.id
_entity.type
_entity.pdbx_description
1 polymer ?
#
loop_
_entity_poly.entity_id
_entity_poly.type
_entity_poly.pdbx_seq_one_letter_code
_entity_poly.pdbx_strand_id
1 'polypeptide(L)'
;GLHYVIDFDLEELRRLNIHERVIPLNGTQVFPLRFPANANIPFRLSTLNETIELLLGLNRATKRQRQLLIEIKKPEYHLQYNKSISSIVLATLNAYNLTQATDPVIIQTFHIEELMYIRQVLQSNIRLFALMTLNQVNESSSNYDYYRSEEGIKNLSKIVQGLAPYYEFVVNYDSNGTVLGITNFTKWAHQYGLAVYPFTFRQDYFPGKNFEQLIDFFWHTVQVDGFITDHPDIVLQYLHKEMVLPQLNDIHQNLSPNLYSSSFIFLFTSIIISKIFI
;
A
#
# COMPACT_ATOMS: atom_id res chain seq x y z
N GLY A 1 -0.30 -26.70 16.30
CA GLY A 1 -1.35 -26.14 15.41
C GLY A 1 -0.96 -24.72 15.03
N LEU A 2 -1.70 -24.10 14.10
CA LEU A 2 -1.63 -22.66 13.86
C LEU A 2 -2.47 -21.93 14.93
N HIS A 3 -2.15 -20.65 15.20
CA HIS A 3 -2.91 -19.79 16.11
C HIS A 3 -3.56 -18.66 15.29
N TYR A 4 -4.88 -18.49 15.37
CA TYR A 4 -5.61 -17.49 14.59
C TYR A 4 -6.06 -16.35 15.49
N VAL A 5 -5.93 -15.11 15.00
CA VAL A 5 -6.30 -13.90 15.77
C VAL A 5 -7.76 -13.91 16.22
N ILE A 6 -8.65 -14.55 15.45
CA ILE A 6 -10.09 -14.60 15.76
C ILE A 6 -10.43 -15.42 17.00
N ASP A 7 -9.51 -16.27 17.46
CA ASP A 7 -9.70 -17.16 18.62
C ASP A 7 -9.33 -16.49 19.95
N PHE A 8 -8.77 -15.28 19.92
CA PHE A 8 -8.30 -14.55 21.10
C PHE A 8 -9.08 -13.25 21.29
N ASP A 9 -9.24 -12.84 22.55
CA ASP A 9 -9.72 -11.50 22.85
C ASP A 9 -8.60 -10.44 22.78
N LEU A 10 -8.97 -9.16 22.87
CA LEU A 10 -8.01 -8.07 22.79
C LEU A 10 -7.03 -8.05 23.98
N GLU A 11 -7.47 -8.45 25.18
CA GLU A 11 -6.62 -8.47 26.37
C GLU A 11 -5.55 -9.56 26.28
N GLU A 12 -5.90 -10.71 25.70
CA GLU A 12 -4.96 -11.78 25.38
C GLU A 12 -3.96 -11.33 24.31
N LEU A 13 -4.44 -10.74 23.21
CA LEU A 13 -3.59 -10.24 22.14
C LEU A 13 -2.61 -9.15 22.62
N ARG A 14 -3.04 -8.29 23.55
CA ARG A 14 -2.19 -7.23 24.14
C ARG A 14 -1.05 -7.76 25.01
N ARG A 15 -1.12 -9.01 25.48
CA ARG A 15 -0.04 -9.65 26.25
C ARG A 15 1.10 -10.16 25.36
N LEU A 16 0.87 -10.27 24.05
CA LEU A 16 1.87 -10.76 23.11
C LEU A 16 3.00 -9.74 22.90
N ASN A 17 4.23 -10.23 22.78
CA ASN A 17 5.35 -9.47 22.25
C ASN A 17 5.43 -9.71 20.74
N ILE A 18 5.50 -8.63 19.96
CA ILE A 18 5.77 -8.72 18.52
C ILE A 18 7.29 -8.68 18.31
N HIS A 19 7.78 -9.46 17.36
CA HIS A 19 9.16 -9.43 16.89
C HIS A 19 9.20 -9.44 15.36
N GLU A 20 10.35 -9.11 14.77
CA GLU A 20 10.58 -9.26 13.34
C GLU A 20 10.35 -10.71 12.90
N ARG A 21 9.90 -10.91 11.66
CA ARG A 21 9.51 -12.20 11.14
C ARG A 21 10.65 -13.21 11.22
N VAL A 22 10.34 -14.37 11.78
CA VAL A 22 11.22 -15.55 11.82
C VAL A 22 10.58 -16.73 11.11
N ILE A 23 11.40 -17.67 10.66
CA ILE A 23 10.94 -18.98 10.19
C ILE A 23 10.51 -19.79 11.42
N PRO A 24 9.23 -20.19 11.55
CA PRO A 24 8.74 -20.83 12.77
C PRO A 24 9.48 -22.11 13.16
N LEU A 25 10.01 -22.84 12.18
CA LEU A 25 10.68 -24.12 12.39
C LEU A 25 12.02 -23.99 13.12
N ASN A 26 12.77 -22.90 12.89
CA ASN A 26 14.15 -22.78 13.40
C ASN A 26 14.47 -21.41 14.02
N GLY A 27 13.52 -20.47 14.04
CA GLY A 27 13.70 -19.13 14.61
C GLY A 27 14.61 -18.21 13.80
N THR A 28 15.05 -18.62 12.60
CA THR A 28 15.91 -17.80 11.74
C THR A 28 15.13 -16.57 11.26
N GLN A 29 15.70 -15.38 11.44
CA GLN A 29 15.13 -14.13 10.95
C GLN A 29 15.03 -14.14 9.42
N VAL A 30 13.86 -13.81 8.89
CA VAL A 30 13.58 -13.84 7.44
C VAL A 30 14.34 -12.74 6.70
N PHE A 31 14.50 -11.57 7.31
CA PHE A 31 15.23 -10.43 6.75
C PHE A 31 16.39 -10.03 7.67
N PRO A 32 17.58 -10.65 7.53
CA PRO A 32 18.67 -10.53 8.52
C PRO A 32 19.18 -9.10 8.77
N LEU A 33 18.99 -8.18 7.83
CA LEU A 33 19.43 -6.79 7.92
C LEU A 33 18.37 -5.83 8.48
N ARG A 34 17.15 -6.31 8.73
CA ARG A 34 16.06 -5.54 9.37
C ARG A 34 16.19 -5.56 10.89
N PHE A 35 15.19 -5.01 11.58
CA PHE A 35 15.17 -4.93 13.03
C PHE A 35 15.42 -6.32 13.67
N PRO A 36 16.34 -6.45 14.64
CA PRO A 36 16.72 -7.73 15.21
C PRO A 36 15.56 -8.41 15.97
N ALA A 37 15.16 -9.60 15.54
CA ALA A 37 14.04 -10.36 16.12
C ALA A 37 14.29 -10.77 17.58
N ASN A 38 15.55 -10.88 18.00
CA ASN A 38 15.95 -11.23 19.37
C ASN A 38 16.13 -10.01 20.29
N ALA A 39 15.90 -8.78 19.80
CA ALA A 39 15.97 -7.62 20.66
C ALA A 39 14.87 -7.67 21.72
N ASN A 40 15.26 -7.41 22.97
CA ASN A 40 14.35 -7.44 24.11
C ASN A 40 13.56 -6.13 24.23
N ILE A 41 12.80 -5.78 23.19
CA ILE A 41 11.95 -4.58 23.13
C ILE A 41 10.48 -5.01 23.06
N PRO A 42 9.59 -4.45 23.92
CA PRO A 42 8.20 -4.88 23.98
C PRO A 42 7.35 -4.21 22.89
N PHE A 43 7.51 -4.63 21.63
CA PHE A 43 6.53 -4.25 20.60
C PHE A 43 5.17 -4.93 20.88
N ARG A 44 4.09 -4.19 20.62
CA ARG A 44 2.71 -4.58 20.94
C ARG A 44 1.83 -4.42 19.71
N LEU A 45 0.75 -5.20 19.66
CA LEU A 45 -0.29 -5.04 18.64
C LEU A 45 -1.02 -3.72 18.90
N SER A 46 -1.22 -2.94 17.84
CA SER A 46 -2.10 -1.77 17.86
C SER A 46 -3.48 -2.13 17.31
N THR A 47 -4.51 -1.50 17.87
CA THR A 47 -5.85 -1.50 17.30
C THR A 47 -5.95 -0.49 16.15
N LEU A 48 -7.00 -0.60 15.34
CA LEU A 48 -7.29 0.40 14.32
C LEU A 48 -7.58 1.78 14.95
N ASN A 49 -8.28 1.84 16.08
CA ASN A 49 -8.52 3.09 16.83
C ASN A 49 -7.21 3.79 17.19
N GLU A 50 -6.27 3.07 17.82
CA GLU A 50 -4.98 3.65 18.22
C GLU A 50 -4.16 4.12 17.01
N THR A 51 -4.28 3.43 15.88
CA THR A 51 -3.59 3.81 14.63
C THR A 51 -4.20 5.09 14.03
N ILE A 52 -5.53 5.22 14.05
CA ILE A 52 -6.22 6.45 13.61
C ILE A 52 -5.83 7.63 14.52
N GLU A 53 -5.86 7.43 15.84
CA GLU A 53 -5.47 8.47 16.80
C GLU A 53 -4.01 8.92 16.61
N LEU A 54 -3.10 7.96 16.38
CA LEU A 54 -1.70 8.26 16.05
C LEU A 54 -1.59 9.11 14.78
N LEU A 55 -2.29 8.74 13.70
CA LEU A 55 -2.30 9.49 12.45
C LEU A 55 -2.78 10.94 12.68
N LEU A 56 -3.95 11.11 13.31
CA LEU A 56 -4.55 12.41 13.54
C LEU A 56 -3.65 13.28 14.43
N GLY A 57 -3.08 12.70 15.48
CA GLY A 57 -2.12 13.35 16.36
C GLY A 57 -0.86 13.80 15.62
N LEU A 58 -0.28 12.93 14.78
CA LEU A 58 0.89 13.26 13.97
C LEU A 58 0.61 14.34 12.92
N ASN A 59 -0.53 14.29 12.24
CA ASN A 59 -0.93 15.30 11.27
C ASN A 59 -1.07 16.68 11.94
N ARG A 60 -1.72 16.73 13.11
CA ARG A 60 -1.84 17.96 13.90
C ARG A 60 -0.48 18.47 14.37
N ALA A 61 0.36 17.62 14.95
CA ALA A 61 1.63 18.01 15.55
C ALA A 61 2.65 18.47 14.50
N THR A 62 2.66 17.84 13.33
CA THR A 62 3.64 18.12 12.27
C THR A 62 3.11 19.07 11.20
N LYS A 63 1.82 19.42 11.22
CA LYS A 63 1.11 20.19 10.18
C LYS A 63 1.27 19.55 8.79
N ARG A 64 1.34 18.21 8.74
CA ARG A 64 1.43 17.43 7.50
C ARG A 64 0.12 16.69 7.25
N GLN A 65 -0.15 16.38 5.99
CA GLN A 65 -1.36 15.67 5.58
C GLN A 65 -1.02 14.23 5.20
N ARG A 66 -0.76 13.40 6.21
CA ARG A 66 -0.53 11.96 6.02
C ARG A 66 -1.85 11.25 5.91
N GLN A 67 -1.83 10.12 5.21
CA GLN A 67 -2.99 9.28 4.98
C GLN A 67 -2.75 7.88 5.53
N LEU A 68 -3.83 7.21 5.93
CA LEU A 68 -3.84 5.81 6.32
C LEU A 68 -4.30 4.95 5.15
N LEU A 69 -3.52 3.92 4.84
CA LEU A 69 -3.91 2.87 3.92
C LEU A 69 -4.27 1.62 4.74
N ILE A 70 -5.54 1.25 4.75
CA ILE A 70 -6.05 0.12 5.53
C ILE A 70 -6.27 -1.05 4.59
N GLU A 71 -5.60 -2.18 4.83
CA GLU A 71 -5.89 -3.42 4.13
C GLU A 71 -6.90 -4.28 4.89
N ILE A 72 -7.99 -4.66 4.23
CA ILE A 72 -8.92 -5.67 4.75
C ILE A 72 -8.43 -7.05 4.35
N LYS A 73 -7.99 -7.85 5.33
CA LYS A 73 -7.49 -9.21 5.12
C LYS A 73 -8.62 -10.23 5.19
N LYS A 74 -8.68 -11.12 4.19
CA LYS A 74 -9.50 -12.34 4.16
C LYS A 74 -10.96 -12.11 4.65
N PRO A 75 -11.72 -11.15 4.08
CA PRO A 75 -13.11 -10.89 4.48
C PRO A 75 -14.01 -12.14 4.43
N GLU A 76 -13.82 -13.01 3.43
CA GLU A 76 -14.53 -14.30 3.32
C GLU A 76 -14.33 -15.19 4.55
N TYR A 77 -13.12 -15.25 5.10
CA TYR A 77 -12.82 -16.01 6.33
C TYR A 77 -13.53 -15.39 7.53
N HIS A 78 -13.51 -14.06 7.68
CA HIS A 78 -14.23 -13.39 8.77
C HIS A 78 -15.75 -13.63 8.72
N LEU A 79 -16.33 -13.71 7.51
CA LEU A 79 -17.75 -14.00 7.33
C LEU A 79 -18.14 -15.41 7.80
N GLN A 80 -17.25 -16.40 7.71
CA GLN A 80 -17.51 -17.76 8.25
C GLN A 80 -17.77 -17.75 9.77
N TYR A 81 -17.28 -16.71 10.47
CA TYR A 81 -17.49 -16.48 11.90
C TYR A 81 -18.53 -15.39 12.16
N ASN A 82 -19.38 -15.09 11.18
CA ASN A 82 -20.42 -14.04 11.24
C ASN A 82 -19.86 -12.63 11.52
N LYS A 83 -18.64 -12.33 11.09
CA LYS A 83 -18.02 -11.01 11.23
C LYS A 83 -17.87 -10.35 9.87
N SER A 84 -18.66 -9.31 9.59
CA SER A 84 -18.43 -8.42 8.44
C SER A 84 -17.30 -7.45 8.77
N ILE A 85 -16.06 -7.84 8.46
CA ILE A 85 -14.88 -7.03 8.77
C ILE A 85 -14.94 -5.63 8.13
N SER A 86 -15.44 -5.52 6.90
CA SER A 86 -15.61 -4.22 6.25
C SER A 86 -16.60 -3.32 6.96
N SER A 87 -17.74 -3.86 7.40
CA SER A 87 -18.70 -3.09 8.19
C SER A 87 -18.09 -2.59 9.51
N ILE A 88 -17.28 -3.42 10.17
CA ILE A 88 -16.58 -3.06 11.42
C ILE A 88 -15.55 -1.96 11.17
N VAL A 89 -14.76 -2.07 10.10
CA VAL A 89 -13.78 -1.04 9.71
C VAL A 89 -14.48 0.29 9.40
N LEU A 90 -15.54 0.28 8.60
CA LEU A 90 -16.29 1.50 8.28
C LEU A 90 -16.95 2.12 9.52
N ALA A 91 -17.51 1.30 10.43
CA ALA A 91 -18.05 1.80 11.69
C ALA A 91 -16.97 2.44 12.57
N THR A 92 -15.77 1.84 12.61
CA THR A 92 -14.62 2.40 13.33
C THR A 92 -14.22 3.75 12.75
N LEU A 93 -14.13 3.87 11.42
CA LEU A 93 -13.79 5.12 10.75
C LEU A 93 -14.86 6.21 10.96
N ASN A 94 -16.14 5.83 10.90
CA ASN A 94 -17.26 6.72 11.14
C ASN A 94 -17.24 7.31 12.56
N ALA A 95 -16.79 6.55 13.57
CA ALA A 95 -16.63 7.07 14.94
C ALA A 95 -15.63 8.24 15.04
N TYR A 96 -14.73 8.39 14.06
CA TYR A 96 -13.81 9.54 13.92
C TYR A 96 -14.26 10.55 12.85
N ASN A 97 -15.49 10.43 12.33
CA ASN A 97 -16.02 11.21 11.20
C ASN A 97 -15.23 11.04 9.88
N LEU A 98 -14.51 9.93 9.72
CA LEU A 98 -13.76 9.60 8.50
C LEU A 98 -14.66 8.78 7.56
N THR A 99 -15.43 9.45 6.71
CA THR A 99 -16.48 8.83 5.87
C THR A 99 -16.47 9.29 4.42
N GLN A 100 -15.71 10.34 4.10
CA GLN A 100 -15.73 11.02 2.80
C GLN A 100 -14.53 10.61 1.94
N ALA A 101 -14.66 10.79 0.62
CA ALA A 101 -13.58 10.52 -0.32
C ALA A 101 -12.34 11.41 -0.08
N THR A 102 -12.53 12.60 0.51
CA THR A 102 -11.47 13.56 0.84
C THR A 102 -10.73 13.25 2.14
N ASP A 103 -11.26 12.33 2.96
CA ASP A 103 -10.65 12.01 4.24
C ASP A 103 -9.30 11.29 4.03
N PRO A 104 -8.37 11.39 5.00
CA PRO A 104 -7.02 10.84 4.88
C PRO A 104 -6.99 9.31 5.07
N VAL A 105 -7.95 8.59 4.48
CA VAL A 105 -8.09 7.14 4.59
C VAL A 105 -8.39 6.56 3.21
N ILE A 106 -7.68 5.49 2.90
CA ILE A 106 -7.90 4.64 1.72
C ILE A 106 -8.06 3.20 2.25
N ILE A 107 -9.05 2.48 1.75
CA ILE A 107 -9.21 1.05 2.03
C ILE A 107 -8.75 0.26 0.82
N GLN A 108 -8.03 -0.83 1.04
CA GLN A 108 -7.63 -1.76 0.00
C GLN A 108 -7.88 -3.21 0.41
N THR A 109 -8.03 -4.10 -0.57
CA THR A 109 -8.06 -5.55 -0.33
C THR A 109 -7.81 -6.30 -1.62
N PHE A 110 -7.37 -7.54 -1.49
CA PHE A 110 -7.25 -8.53 -2.56
C PHE A 110 -8.60 -9.11 -2.99
N HIS A 111 -9.66 -8.91 -2.20
CA HIS A 111 -11.00 -9.43 -2.52
C HIS A 111 -11.79 -8.34 -3.26
N ILE A 112 -11.78 -8.38 -4.59
CA ILE A 112 -12.41 -7.37 -5.45
C ILE A 112 -13.92 -7.29 -5.21
N GLU A 113 -14.55 -8.43 -4.98
CA GLU A 113 -15.96 -8.54 -4.64
C GLU A 113 -16.28 -7.82 -3.32
N GLU A 114 -15.36 -7.79 -2.36
CA GLU A 114 -15.51 -7.03 -1.11
C GLU A 114 -15.47 -5.51 -1.36
N LEU A 115 -14.67 -5.04 -2.33
CA LEU A 115 -14.67 -3.62 -2.73
C LEU A 115 -16.00 -3.23 -3.38
N MET A 116 -16.58 -4.12 -4.19
CA MET A 116 -17.92 -3.92 -4.74
C MET A 116 -18.97 -3.89 -3.63
N TYR A 117 -18.90 -4.80 -2.66
CA TYR A 117 -19.77 -4.81 -1.48
C TYR A 117 -19.68 -3.51 -0.68
N ILE A 118 -18.46 -3.03 -0.39
CA ILE A 118 -18.23 -1.76 0.32
C ILE A 118 -18.86 -0.57 -0.43
N ARG A 119 -18.64 -0.50 -1.76
CA ARG A 119 -19.13 0.64 -2.56
C ARG A 119 -20.64 0.60 -2.78
N GLN A 120 -21.18 -0.57 -3.14
CA GLN A 120 -22.56 -0.69 -3.65
C GLN A 120 -23.56 -1.01 -2.54
N VAL A 121 -23.18 -1.85 -1.58
CA VAL A 121 -24.08 -2.32 -0.52
C VAL A 121 -23.91 -1.50 0.74
N LEU A 122 -22.68 -1.31 1.21
CA LEU A 122 -22.41 -0.45 2.37
C LEU A 122 -22.42 1.05 2.03
N GLN A 123 -22.53 1.40 0.75
CA GLN A 123 -22.64 2.78 0.24
C GLN A 123 -21.55 3.71 0.78
N SER A 124 -20.35 3.19 1.01
CA SER A 124 -19.23 3.98 1.52
C SER A 124 -18.72 4.95 0.46
N ASN A 125 -18.38 6.17 0.87
CA ASN A 125 -17.73 7.18 0.02
C ASN A 125 -16.20 7.17 0.12
N ILE A 126 -15.62 6.39 1.04
CA ILE A 126 -14.15 6.29 1.22
C ILE A 126 -13.47 5.83 -0.08
N ARG A 127 -12.23 6.29 -0.29
CA ARG A 127 -11.42 5.87 -1.44
C ARG A 127 -11.04 4.40 -1.32
N LEU A 128 -11.20 3.66 -2.42
CA LEU A 128 -10.94 2.22 -2.48
C LEU A 128 -9.82 1.93 -3.47
N PHE A 129 -8.85 1.11 -3.09
CA PHE A 129 -7.80 0.59 -3.97
C PHE A 129 -7.91 -0.92 -4.14
N ALA A 130 -7.76 -1.41 -5.38
CA ALA A 130 -7.79 -2.84 -5.69
C ALA A 130 -6.39 -3.45 -5.60
N LEU A 131 -6.13 -4.28 -4.58
CA LEU A 131 -4.91 -5.10 -4.55
C LEU A 131 -5.07 -6.27 -5.51
N MET A 132 -4.04 -6.54 -6.30
CA MET A 132 -4.07 -7.63 -7.28
C MET A 132 -2.76 -8.39 -7.30
N THR A 133 -2.83 -9.71 -7.42
CA THR A 133 -1.67 -10.59 -7.55
C THR A 133 -1.99 -11.71 -8.54
N LEU A 134 -1.04 -12.60 -8.81
CA LEU A 134 -1.24 -13.70 -9.74
C LEU A 134 -2.29 -14.67 -9.18
N ASN A 135 -3.24 -15.13 -10.00
CA ASN A 135 -4.29 -16.07 -9.61
C ASN A 135 -3.73 -17.34 -8.92
N GLN A 136 -2.54 -17.79 -9.33
CA GLN A 136 -1.85 -18.96 -8.79
C GLN A 136 -1.43 -18.80 -7.31
N VAL A 137 -1.34 -17.56 -6.81
CA VAL A 137 -1.06 -17.28 -5.39
C VAL A 137 -2.25 -17.64 -4.50
N ASN A 138 -3.47 -17.74 -5.09
CA ASN A 138 -4.70 -18.07 -4.37
C ASN A 138 -4.96 -17.13 -3.17
N GLU A 139 -4.68 -15.83 -3.33
CA GLU A 139 -4.86 -14.84 -2.26
C GLU A 139 -6.35 -14.52 -2.02
N SER A 140 -7.20 -14.63 -3.03
CA SER A 140 -8.65 -14.50 -2.92
C SER A 140 -9.35 -15.30 -4.04
N SER A 141 -10.69 -15.32 -4.00
CA SER A 141 -11.53 -15.88 -5.06
C SER A 141 -11.64 -14.99 -6.31
N SER A 142 -11.10 -13.76 -6.26
CA SER A 142 -11.20 -12.79 -7.35
C SER A 142 -10.38 -13.22 -8.57
N ASN A 143 -10.93 -12.99 -9.78
CA ASN A 143 -10.23 -13.28 -11.03
C ASN A 143 -9.31 -12.13 -11.44
N TYR A 144 -8.04 -12.19 -11.01
CA TYR A 144 -7.07 -11.14 -11.31
C TYR A 144 -6.68 -11.06 -12.78
N ASP A 145 -6.73 -12.17 -13.53
CA ASP A 145 -6.44 -12.16 -14.98
C ASP A 145 -7.48 -11.33 -15.74
N TYR A 146 -8.76 -11.43 -15.36
CA TYR A 146 -9.80 -10.54 -15.89
C TYR A 146 -9.51 -9.08 -15.55
N TYR A 147 -9.22 -8.77 -14.28
CA TYR A 147 -8.94 -7.41 -13.83
C TYR A 147 -7.58 -6.85 -14.29
N ARG A 148 -6.71 -7.69 -14.86
CA ARG A 148 -5.49 -7.28 -15.56
C ARG A 148 -5.74 -6.82 -17.01
N SER A 149 -6.91 -7.13 -17.57
CA SER A 149 -7.32 -6.71 -18.92
C SER A 149 -7.88 -5.27 -18.94
N GLU A 150 -7.92 -4.65 -20.11
CA GLU A 150 -8.54 -3.32 -20.27
C GLU A 150 -10.01 -3.32 -19.84
N GLU A 151 -10.76 -4.36 -20.19
CA GLU A 151 -12.18 -4.47 -19.85
C GLU A 151 -12.38 -4.56 -18.33
N GLY A 152 -11.58 -5.37 -17.65
CA GLY A 152 -11.60 -5.48 -16.20
C GLY A 152 -11.25 -4.17 -15.50
N ILE A 153 -10.21 -3.47 -15.97
CA ILE A 153 -9.82 -2.15 -15.46
C ILE A 153 -10.95 -1.12 -15.67
N LYS A 154 -11.57 -1.08 -16.85
CA LYS A 154 -12.71 -0.20 -17.15
C LYS A 154 -13.90 -0.46 -16.24
N ASN A 155 -14.15 -1.71 -15.87
CA ASN A 155 -15.23 -2.04 -14.95
C ASN A 155 -14.87 -1.67 -13.51
N LEU A 156 -13.63 -1.91 -13.10
CA LEU A 156 -13.13 -1.51 -11.79
C LEU A 156 -13.13 0.01 -11.57
N SER A 157 -12.90 0.81 -12.61
CA SER A 157 -12.83 2.28 -12.48
C SER A 157 -14.12 2.93 -11.98
N LYS A 158 -15.24 2.20 -12.04
CA LYS A 158 -16.53 2.63 -11.48
C LYS A 158 -16.61 2.46 -9.96
N ILE A 159 -15.72 1.68 -9.37
CA ILE A 159 -15.76 1.23 -7.97
C ILE A 159 -14.58 1.80 -7.16
N VAL A 160 -13.39 1.79 -7.75
CA VAL A 160 -12.12 2.11 -7.08
C VAL A 160 -11.49 3.39 -7.63
N GLN A 161 -10.55 3.95 -6.88
CA GLN A 161 -9.77 5.13 -7.28
C GLN A 161 -8.31 4.78 -7.61
N GLY A 162 -7.87 3.56 -7.30
CA GLY A 162 -6.53 3.11 -7.59
C GLY A 162 -6.42 1.60 -7.69
N LEU A 163 -5.38 1.17 -8.39
CA LEU A 163 -4.97 -0.21 -8.53
C LEU A 163 -3.62 -0.37 -7.83
N ALA A 164 -3.51 -1.38 -6.97
CA ALA A 164 -2.27 -1.70 -6.26
C ALA A 164 -1.83 -3.11 -6.66
N PRO A 165 -1.25 -3.31 -7.85
CA PRO A 165 -0.91 -4.65 -8.31
C PRO A 165 0.45 -5.12 -7.78
N TYR A 166 0.67 -6.43 -7.71
CA TYR A 166 2.01 -6.98 -7.60
C TYR A 166 2.83 -6.51 -8.80
N TYR A 167 4.08 -6.07 -8.60
CA TYR A 167 4.83 -5.34 -9.64
C TYR A 167 5.02 -6.12 -10.96
N GLU A 168 4.93 -7.46 -10.96
CA GLU A 168 4.95 -8.31 -12.17
C GLU A 168 3.66 -8.23 -13.03
N PHE A 169 2.63 -7.50 -12.57
CA PHE A 169 1.46 -7.20 -13.40
C PHE A 169 1.75 -6.18 -14.48
N VAL A 170 2.61 -5.22 -14.15
CA VAL A 170 2.91 -4.06 -14.99
C VAL A 170 4.18 -4.26 -15.81
N VAL A 171 4.99 -5.27 -15.47
CA VAL A 171 6.25 -5.59 -16.14
C VAL A 171 6.35 -7.10 -16.37
N ASN A 172 6.74 -7.49 -17.58
CA ASN A 172 7.05 -8.87 -17.91
C ASN A 172 8.53 -9.14 -17.63
N TYR A 173 8.81 -10.26 -16.95
CA TYR A 173 10.17 -10.73 -16.66
C TYR A 173 10.42 -12.07 -17.35
N ASP A 174 11.67 -12.34 -17.71
CA ASP A 174 12.11 -13.68 -18.09
C ASP A 174 12.37 -14.56 -16.85
N SER A 175 12.72 -15.83 -17.07
CA SER A 175 13.03 -16.78 -15.99
C SER A 175 14.25 -16.39 -15.14
N ASN A 176 15.08 -15.45 -15.60
CA ASN A 176 16.26 -14.95 -14.90
C ASN A 176 15.98 -13.61 -14.18
N GLY A 177 14.75 -13.10 -14.24
CA GLY A 177 14.37 -11.81 -13.65
C GLY A 177 14.77 -10.60 -14.51
N THR A 178 15.10 -10.80 -15.78
CA THR A 178 15.37 -9.71 -16.73
C THR A 178 14.05 -9.13 -17.24
N VAL A 179 13.96 -7.81 -17.30
CA VAL A 179 12.80 -7.11 -17.87
C VAL A 179 12.68 -7.40 -19.38
N LEU A 180 11.57 -7.98 -19.80
CA LEU A 180 11.23 -8.21 -21.20
C LEU A 180 10.43 -7.05 -21.82
N GLY A 181 9.74 -6.26 -21.00
CA GLY A 181 8.97 -5.11 -21.42
C GLY A 181 7.85 -4.75 -20.45
N ILE A 182 7.24 -3.58 -20.63
CA ILE A 182 6.08 -3.14 -19.85
C ILE A 182 4.78 -3.68 -20.44
N THR A 183 3.76 -3.89 -19.62
CA THR A 183 2.40 -4.21 -20.08
C THR A 183 1.61 -2.92 -20.35
N ASN A 184 0.44 -3.04 -21.00
CA ASN A 184 -0.47 -1.90 -21.17
C ASN A 184 -1.25 -1.54 -19.89
N PHE A 185 -1.03 -2.25 -18.78
CA PHE A 185 -1.83 -2.14 -17.57
C PHE A 185 -1.89 -0.70 -17.03
N THR A 186 -0.74 -0.05 -16.85
CA THR A 186 -0.70 1.33 -16.34
C THR A 186 -1.37 2.31 -17.30
N LYS A 187 -1.14 2.14 -18.61
CA LYS A 187 -1.79 2.96 -19.66
C LYS A 187 -3.31 2.85 -19.59
N TRP A 188 -3.85 1.62 -19.48
CA TRP A 188 -5.29 1.40 -19.35
C TRP A 188 -5.83 1.98 -18.05
N ALA A 189 -5.13 1.81 -16.93
CA ALA A 189 -5.53 2.38 -15.64
C ALA A 189 -5.67 3.92 -15.75
N HIS A 190 -4.65 4.59 -16.30
CA HIS A 190 -4.67 6.03 -16.50
C HIS A 190 -5.77 6.49 -17.47
N GLN A 191 -6.00 5.76 -18.56
CA GLN A 191 -7.09 6.03 -19.50
C GLN A 191 -8.47 6.08 -18.80
N TYR A 192 -8.66 5.30 -17.73
CA TYR A 192 -9.89 5.27 -16.94
C TYR A 192 -9.78 6.03 -15.60
N GLY A 193 -8.77 6.89 -15.43
CA GLY A 193 -8.61 7.77 -14.27
C GLY A 193 -8.20 7.05 -12.98
N LEU A 194 -7.59 5.88 -13.09
CA LEU A 194 -7.12 5.09 -11.95
C LEU A 194 -5.62 5.29 -11.73
N ALA A 195 -5.24 5.59 -10.49
CA ALA A 195 -3.84 5.63 -10.09
C ALA A 195 -3.27 4.23 -9.87
N VAL A 196 -1.96 4.02 -10.10
CA VAL A 196 -1.29 2.72 -10.00
C VAL A 196 -0.17 2.75 -8.96
N TYR A 197 -0.28 1.90 -7.93
CA TYR A 197 0.64 1.79 -6.80
C TYR A 197 1.14 0.36 -6.61
N PRO A 198 2.12 -0.11 -7.40
CA PRO A 198 2.58 -1.48 -7.30
C PRO A 198 3.25 -1.79 -5.95
N PHE A 199 3.14 -3.05 -5.52
CA PHE A 199 3.73 -3.56 -4.29
C PHE A 199 4.55 -4.85 -4.52
N THR A 200 5.44 -5.27 -3.61
CA THR A 200 6.08 -4.45 -2.55
C THR A 200 7.53 -4.23 -2.97
N PHE A 201 7.96 -2.97 -3.02
CA PHE A 201 9.33 -2.63 -3.36
C PHE A 201 10.22 -2.77 -2.13
N ARG A 202 11.23 -3.65 -2.22
CA ARG A 202 12.13 -4.00 -1.13
C ARG A 202 13.57 -3.95 -1.61
N GLN A 203 14.40 -3.08 -1.04
CA GLN A 203 15.83 -3.04 -1.41
C GLN A 203 16.55 -4.35 -1.06
N ASP A 204 16.09 -5.03 -0.01
CA ASP A 204 16.62 -6.32 0.43
C ASP A 204 16.02 -7.53 -0.30
N TYR A 205 15.06 -7.33 -1.20
CA TYR A 205 14.42 -8.40 -1.99
C TYR A 205 13.76 -7.87 -3.28
N PHE A 206 14.52 -7.79 -4.37
CA PHE A 206 14.01 -7.34 -5.67
C PHE A 206 14.76 -8.00 -6.84
N PRO A 207 14.18 -8.03 -8.06
CA PRO A 207 14.88 -8.48 -9.25
C PRO A 207 15.91 -7.43 -9.70
N GLY A 208 17.20 -7.81 -9.73
CA GLY A 208 18.27 -6.97 -10.28
C GLY A 208 19.39 -6.66 -9.29
N LYS A 209 20.25 -5.72 -9.68
CA LYS A 209 21.46 -5.35 -8.91
C LYS A 209 21.38 -3.97 -8.26
N ASN A 210 20.50 -3.09 -8.73
CA ASN A 210 20.38 -1.73 -8.23
C ASN A 210 18.90 -1.38 -8.02
N PHE A 211 18.53 -1.11 -6.77
CA PHE A 211 17.17 -0.81 -6.39
C PHE A 211 16.69 0.54 -6.90
N GLU A 212 17.55 1.57 -6.93
CA GLU A 212 17.19 2.89 -7.50
C GLU A 212 16.88 2.77 -9.00
N GLN A 213 17.59 1.93 -9.76
CA GLN A 213 17.27 1.68 -11.18
C GLN A 213 15.91 1.01 -11.36
N LEU A 214 15.48 0.15 -10.42
CA LEU A 214 14.14 -0.42 -10.45
C LEU A 214 13.09 0.65 -10.20
N ILE A 215 13.31 1.53 -9.21
CA ILE A 215 12.41 2.66 -8.94
C ILE A 215 12.32 3.59 -10.15
N ASP A 216 13.46 3.95 -10.75
CA ASP A 216 13.55 4.78 -11.95
C ASP A 216 12.77 4.20 -13.13
N PHE A 217 12.98 2.92 -13.41
CA PHE A 217 12.25 2.22 -14.46
C PHE A 217 10.74 2.25 -14.23
N PHE A 218 10.28 2.00 -13.00
CA PHE A 218 8.85 2.04 -12.70
C PHE A 218 8.27 3.46 -12.74
N TRP A 219 9.05 4.45 -12.29
CA TRP A 219 8.61 5.84 -12.25
C TRP A 219 8.50 6.47 -13.64
N HIS A 220 9.52 6.28 -14.48
CA HIS A 220 9.62 6.94 -15.79
C HIS A 220 9.12 6.08 -16.95
N THR A 221 9.41 4.77 -16.93
CA THR A 221 9.04 3.89 -18.06
C THR A 221 7.68 3.25 -17.86
N VAL A 222 7.43 2.63 -16.70
CA VAL A 222 6.12 2.04 -16.38
C VAL A 222 5.08 3.13 -16.04
N GLN A 223 5.56 4.31 -15.63
CA GLN A 223 4.76 5.50 -15.30
C GLN A 223 3.79 5.29 -14.15
N VAL A 224 4.19 4.56 -13.10
CA VAL A 224 3.33 4.39 -11.93
C VAL A 224 3.10 5.72 -11.18
N ASP A 225 2.05 5.77 -10.38
CA ASP A 225 1.68 6.97 -9.60
C ASP A 225 2.29 6.96 -8.21
N GLY A 226 2.95 5.86 -7.85
CA GLY A 226 3.56 5.70 -6.56
C GLY A 226 4.03 4.29 -6.28
N PHE A 227 4.50 4.08 -5.06
CA PHE A 227 5.06 2.81 -4.63
C PHE A 227 4.51 2.40 -3.29
N ILE A 228 4.21 1.11 -3.13
CA ILE A 228 4.09 0.48 -1.81
C ILE A 228 5.45 -0.16 -1.50
N THR A 229 6.13 0.34 -0.47
CA THR A 229 7.51 -0.05 -0.17
C THR A 229 7.77 -0.26 1.32
N ASP A 230 8.73 -1.14 1.61
CA ASP A 230 9.31 -1.31 2.96
C ASP A 230 10.44 -0.31 3.24
N HIS A 231 10.92 0.42 2.22
CA HIS A 231 12.07 1.35 2.29
C HIS A 231 11.66 2.76 1.85
N PRO A 232 10.77 3.42 2.62
CA PRO A 232 10.16 4.68 2.23
C PRO A 232 11.17 5.81 2.06
N ASP A 233 12.19 5.85 2.89
CA ASP A 233 13.27 6.84 2.90
C ASP A 233 14.04 6.83 1.58
N ILE A 234 14.34 5.64 1.05
CA ILE A 234 15.10 5.47 -0.19
C ILE A 234 14.28 5.94 -1.39
N VAL A 235 13.02 5.51 -1.48
CA VAL A 235 12.13 5.92 -2.57
C VAL A 235 11.86 7.43 -2.51
N LEU A 236 11.61 7.99 -1.32
CA LEU A 236 11.45 9.44 -1.15
C LEU A 236 12.72 10.21 -1.53
N GLN A 237 13.90 9.72 -1.14
CA GLN A 237 15.17 10.35 -1.49
C GLN A 237 15.38 10.36 -3.00
N TYR A 238 15.10 9.24 -3.67
CA TYR A 238 15.16 9.14 -5.12
C TYR A 238 14.19 10.15 -5.78
N LEU A 239 12.90 10.13 -5.41
CA LEU A 239 11.90 11.02 -5.98
C LEU A 239 12.22 12.51 -5.74
N HIS A 240 12.75 12.84 -4.56
CA HIS A 240 13.18 14.21 -4.27
C HIS A 240 14.34 14.66 -5.18
N LYS A 241 15.33 13.79 -5.43
CA LYS A 241 16.40 14.10 -6.40
C LYS A 241 15.82 14.36 -7.79
N GLU A 242 14.92 13.49 -8.25
CA GLU A 242 14.28 13.61 -9.57
C GLU A 242 13.45 14.89 -9.73
N MET A 243 12.81 15.39 -8.66
CA MET A 243 12.03 16.63 -8.72
C MET A 243 12.90 17.90 -8.62
N VAL A 244 14.01 17.84 -7.88
CA VAL A 244 14.89 19.00 -7.65
C VAL A 244 15.87 19.22 -8.79
N LEU A 245 16.36 18.17 -9.44
CA LEU A 245 17.34 18.28 -10.53
C LEU A 245 16.84 19.06 -11.77
N PRO A 246 15.59 18.88 -12.24
CA PRO A 246 15.02 19.73 -13.29
C PRO A 246 14.86 21.18 -12.84
N GLN A 247 14.40 21.40 -11.59
CA GLN A 247 14.20 22.75 -11.06
C GLN A 247 15.50 23.53 -10.92
N LEU A 248 16.63 22.89 -10.57
CA LEU A 248 17.93 23.57 -10.53
C LEU A 248 18.41 24.02 -11.91
N ASN A 249 18.14 23.22 -12.96
CA ASN A 249 18.44 23.60 -14.34
C ASN A 249 17.56 24.78 -14.81
N ASP A 250 16.30 24.85 -14.35
CA ASP A 250 15.40 25.98 -14.62
C ASP A 250 15.72 27.23 -13.76
N ILE A 251 16.20 27.06 -12.52
CA ILE A 251 16.64 28.15 -11.63
C ILE A 251 17.90 28.83 -12.16
N HIS A 252 18.77 28.11 -12.87
CA HIS A 252 19.87 28.71 -13.63
C HIS A 252 19.38 29.60 -14.80
N GLN A 253 18.10 29.53 -15.17
CA GLN A 253 17.50 30.39 -16.19
C GLN A 253 16.56 31.47 -15.64
N ASN A 254 16.00 31.33 -14.42
CA ASN A 254 15.15 32.36 -13.82
C ASN A 254 15.26 32.41 -12.29
N LEU A 255 15.84 33.49 -11.76
CA LEU A 255 15.89 33.77 -10.32
C LEU A 255 14.66 34.56 -9.86
N SER A 256 13.89 34.00 -8.92
CA SER A 256 13.16 34.73 -7.86
C SER A 256 12.82 33.77 -6.71
N PRO A 257 13.11 34.10 -5.44
CA PRO A 257 13.03 33.15 -4.34
C PRO A 257 11.67 33.23 -3.63
N ASN A 258 10.92 32.14 -3.63
CA ASN A 258 10.05 31.71 -2.52
C ASN A 258 9.30 30.45 -2.94
N LEU A 259 9.52 29.33 -2.23
CA LEU A 259 8.53 28.31 -1.87
C LEU A 259 9.24 27.04 -1.38
N TYR A 260 9.10 26.70 -0.10
CA TYR A 260 9.21 25.31 0.36
C TYR A 260 8.17 25.06 1.44
N SER A 261 7.18 24.23 1.12
CA SER A 261 6.39 23.49 2.10
C SER A 261 6.26 22.04 1.63
N SER A 262 7.22 21.20 1.99
CA SER A 262 7.21 19.76 1.66
C SER A 262 6.49 18.97 2.76
N SER A 263 5.39 18.31 2.39
CA SER A 263 4.65 17.37 3.23
C SER A 263 5.35 16.00 3.19
N PHE A 264 5.71 15.44 4.36
CA PHE A 264 6.34 14.11 4.45
C PHE A 264 5.46 13.10 5.20
N ILE A 265 5.35 11.89 4.64
CA ILE A 265 4.60 10.76 5.20
C ILE A 265 5.54 9.87 6.03
N PHE A 266 5.15 9.52 7.27
CA PHE A 266 5.76 8.48 8.11
C PHE A 266 4.71 7.84 9.04
N LEU A 267 4.41 6.54 8.88
CA LEU A 267 4.63 5.40 9.83
C LEU A 267 3.70 4.16 9.59
N PHE A 268 4.38 2.99 9.57
CA PHE A 268 4.06 1.54 9.63
C PHE A 268 3.13 0.79 8.63
N THR A 269 3.74 -0.32 8.16
CA THR A 269 3.33 -1.40 7.25
C THR A 269 2.78 -0.92 5.92
N SER A 270 3.67 -0.84 4.91
CA SER A 270 3.38 -0.40 3.54
C SER A 270 3.07 1.10 3.42
N ILE A 271 4.10 1.92 3.21
CA ILE A 271 3.91 3.34 2.89
C ILE A 271 3.60 3.45 1.40
N ILE A 272 2.45 4.06 1.07
CA ILE A 272 2.21 4.60 -0.27
C ILE A 272 2.95 5.92 -0.39
N ILE A 273 3.86 5.99 -1.35
CA ILE A 273 4.51 7.23 -1.80
C ILE A 273 3.83 7.60 -3.11
N SER A 274 3.20 8.77 -3.22
CA SER A 274 2.31 9.15 -4.34
C SER A 274 2.76 10.42 -5.08
N LYS A 275 2.58 10.47 -6.40
CA LYS A 275 2.70 11.68 -7.24
C LYS A 275 1.80 12.83 -6.81
N ILE A 276 0.65 12.56 -6.18
CA ILE A 276 -0.37 13.57 -5.85
C ILE A 276 -0.08 14.27 -4.51
N PHE A 277 0.81 13.71 -3.68
CA PHE A 277 1.08 14.18 -2.31
C PHE A 277 2.55 14.52 -2.03
N ILE A 278 3.40 14.53 -3.06
CA ILE A 278 4.80 14.99 -3.03
C ILE A 278 4.88 16.25 -3.89
#